data_AF-A0AB39THQ5-F1
#
_entry.id   AF-A0AB39THQ5-F1
#
_cell.length_a   1.000
_cell.length_b   1.000
_cell.length_c   1.000
_cell.angle_alpha   90.00
_cell.angle_beta   90.00
_cell.angle_gamma   90.00
#
_symmetry.space_group_name_H-M   'P 1'
#
loop_
_entity.id
_entity.type
_entity.pdbx_description
1 polymer ?
#
loop_
_entity_poly.entity_id
_entity_poly.type
_entity_poly.pdbx_seq_one_letter_code
_entity_poly.pdbx_strand_id
1 'polypeptide(L)'
;MWIFIAVAAGALMLINLVQVGTGRQLVRPSESRRTPVEVRQQSAAAAVEMLGGVLIGLEMFWGIAVVLLGFVALVLLRKRAAYHY
;
A
#
# COMPACT_ATOMS: atom_id res chain seq x y z
N MET A 1 -1.53 20.89 9.13
CA MET A 1 -1.04 20.22 7.90
C MET A 1 -0.87 18.71 8.12
N TRP A 2 -0.24 18.27 9.22
CA TRP A 2 -0.03 16.84 9.53
C TRP A 2 -1.31 16.00 9.65
N ILE A 3 -2.37 16.54 10.27
CA ILE A 3 -3.67 15.86 10.35
C ILE A 3 -4.26 15.56 8.96
N PHE A 4 -4.12 16.48 8.00
CA PHE A 4 -4.60 16.25 6.64
C PHE A 4 -3.85 15.09 5.98
N ILE A 5 -2.53 14.99 6.21
CA ILE A 5 -1.72 13.85 5.76
C ILE A 5 -2.20 12.55 6.40
N ALA A 6 -2.45 12.55 7.71
CA ALA A 6 -2.96 11.37 8.42
C ALA A 6 -4.31 10.91 7.86
N VAL A 7 -5.23 11.84 7.59
CA VAL A 7 -6.54 11.53 7.03
C VAL A 7 -6.42 10.99 5.60
N ALA A 8 -5.63 11.65 4.74
CA ALA A 8 -5.43 11.21 3.36
C ALA A 8 -4.75 9.83 3.29
N ALA A 9 -3.69 9.62 4.07
CA ALA A 9 -3.00 8.33 4.19
C ALA A 9 -3.94 7.25 4.73
N GLY A 10 -4.75 7.57 5.74
CA GLY A 10 -5.76 6.66 6.29
C GLY A 10 -6.80 6.23 5.26
N ALA A 11 -7.30 7.17 4.44
CA ALA A 11 -8.23 6.85 3.36
C ALA A 11 -7.59 5.91 2.31
N LEU A 12 -6.36 6.18 1.90
CA LEU A 12 -5.62 5.32 0.97
C LEU A 12 -5.32 3.94 1.57
N MET A 13 -5.01 3.86 2.87
CA MET A 13 -4.83 2.60 3.59
C MET A 13 -6.10 1.74 3.52
N LEU A 14 -7.27 2.33 3.79
CA LEU A 14 -8.55 1.62 3.74
C LEU A 14 -8.86 1.09 2.34
N ILE A 15 -8.62 1.89 1.30
CA ILE A 15 -8.77 1.46 -0.10
C ILE A 15 -7.89 0.24 -0.40
N ASN A 16 -6.64 0.25 0.06
CA ASN A 16 -5.74 -0.89 -0.11
C ASN A 16 -6.20 -2.12 0.69
N LEU A 17 -6.71 -1.96 1.91
CA LEU A 17 -7.26 -3.07 2.70
C LEU A 17 -8.46 -3.76 2.02
N VAL A 18 -9.34 -2.98 1.37
CA VAL A 18 -10.44 -3.55 0.56
C VAL A 18 -9.87 -4.38 -0.60
N GLN A 19 -8.80 -3.93 -1.24
CA GLN A 19 -8.13 -4.70 -2.30
C GLN A 19 -7.43 -5.95 -1.77
N VAL A 20 -6.90 -5.92 -0.54
CA VAL A 20 -6.38 -7.12 0.15
C VAL A 20 -7.49 -8.15 0.39
N GLY A 21 -8.65 -7.71 0.86
CA GLY A 21 -9.78 -8.61 1.15
C GLY A 21 -10.39 -9.22 -0.12
N THR A 22 -10.61 -8.39 -1.14
CA THR A 22 -11.27 -8.80 -2.39
C THR A 22 -10.31 -9.46 -3.39
N GLY A 23 -9.02 -9.13 -3.34
CA GLY A 23 -8.04 -9.50 -4.37
C GLY A 23 -8.36 -8.88 -5.74
N ARG A 24 -9.17 -7.83 -5.76
CA ARG A 24 -9.57 -7.11 -6.96
C ARG A 24 -9.03 -5.69 -6.89
N GLN A 25 -8.50 -5.23 -8.01
CA GLN A 25 -8.04 -3.86 -8.14
C GLN A 25 -9.26 -2.94 -8.30
N LEU A 26 -9.48 -2.02 -7.34
CA LEU A 26 -10.64 -1.12 -7.36
C LEU A 26 -10.59 -0.13 -8.53
N VAL A 27 -9.39 0.31 -8.87
CA VAL A 27 -9.12 1.07 -10.09
C VAL A 27 -8.22 0.20 -10.95
N ARG A 28 -8.81 -0.45 -11.96
CA ARG A 28 -8.09 -1.33 -12.89
C ARG A 28 -7.76 -0.56 -14.17
N PRO A 29 -6.48 -0.23 -14.44
CA PRO A 29 -6.05 0.17 -15.77
C PRO A 29 -6.40 -0.93 -16.78
N SER A 30 -6.81 -0.56 -17.99
CA SER A 30 -7.14 -1.49 -19.09
C SER A 30 -6.04 -2.51 -19.36
N GLU A 31 -4.78 -2.17 -19.06
CA GLU A 31 -3.61 -3.02 -19.29
C GLU A 31 -3.16 -3.83 -18.05
N SER A 32 -3.85 -3.73 -16.91
CA SER A 32 -3.42 -4.44 -15.70
C SER A 32 -3.58 -5.95 -15.84
N ARG A 33 -2.44 -6.66 -15.97
CA ARG A 33 -2.32 -8.12 -16.05
C ARG A 33 -2.17 -8.81 -14.68
N ARG A 34 -2.15 -8.05 -13.58
CA ARG A 34 -1.87 -8.56 -12.23
C ARG A 34 -2.89 -9.62 -11.81
N THR A 35 -2.38 -10.72 -11.28
CA THR A 35 -3.17 -11.79 -10.69
C THR A 35 -3.81 -11.35 -9.36
N PRO A 36 -4.89 -12.02 -8.90
CA PRO A 36 -5.49 -11.69 -7.60
C PRO A 36 -4.50 -11.78 -6.43
N VAL A 37 -3.56 -12.74 -6.46
CA VAL A 37 -2.55 -12.89 -5.41
C VAL A 37 -1.59 -11.69 -5.40
N GLU A 38 -1.13 -11.25 -6.56
CA GLU A 38 -0.26 -10.07 -6.67
C GLU A 38 -0.98 -8.80 -6.22
N VAL A 39 -2.27 -8.65 -6.56
CA VAL A 39 -3.09 -7.53 -6.06
C VAL A 39 -3.15 -7.56 -4.54
N ARG A 40 -3.43 -8.71 -3.92
CA ARG A 40 -3.49 -8.84 -2.46
C ARG A 40 -2.16 -8.46 -1.81
N GLN A 41 -1.05 -9.00 -2.32
CA GLN A 41 0.27 -8.77 -1.74
C GLN A 41 0.72 -7.31 -1.89
N GLN A 42 0.58 -6.74 -3.10
CA GLN A 42 0.97 -5.34 -3.34
C GLN A 42 0.08 -4.37 -2.56
N SER A 43 -1.22 -4.65 -2.46
CA SER A 43 -2.14 -3.82 -1.66
C SER A 43 -1.85 -3.94 -0.17
N ALA A 44 -1.44 -5.11 0.33
CA ALA A 44 -1.04 -5.26 1.74
C ALA A 44 0.21 -4.44 2.06
N ALA A 45 1.22 -4.50 1.19
CA ALA A 45 2.43 -3.68 1.34
C ALA A 45 2.11 -2.17 1.29
N ALA A 46 1.26 -1.75 0.35
CA ALA A 46 0.81 -0.35 0.25
C ALA A 46 -0.01 0.08 1.47
N ALA A 47 -0.86 -0.79 2.04
CA ALA A 47 -1.60 -0.50 3.26
C ALA A 47 -0.66 -0.27 4.45
N VAL A 48 0.40 -1.08 4.58
CA VAL A 48 1.44 -0.88 5.62
C VAL A 48 2.19 0.43 5.40
N GLU A 49 2.56 0.76 4.17
CA GLU A 49 3.21 2.03 3.84
C GLU A 49 2.32 3.22 4.25
N MET A 50 1.04 3.17 3.90
CA MET A 50 0.07 4.21 4.26
C MET A 50 -0.19 4.30 5.77
N LEU A 51 -0.18 3.17 6.50
CA LEU A 51 -0.23 3.16 7.96
C LEU A 51 0.94 3.94 8.55
N GLY A 52 2.15 3.76 8.00
CA GLY A 52 3.30 4.58 8.39
C GLY A 52 3.06 6.07 8.15
N GLY A 53 2.45 6.43 7.01
CA GLY A 53 2.04 7.80 6.71
C GLY A 53 1.04 8.37 7.71
N VAL A 54 0.07 7.57 8.17
CA VAL A 54 -0.85 7.94 9.26
C VAL A 54 -0.08 8.25 10.53
N LEU A 55 0.82 7.36 10.94
CA LEU A 55 1.63 7.53 12.15
C LEU A 55 2.52 8.79 12.08
N ILE A 56 3.13 9.07 10.93
CA ILE A 56 3.89 10.31 10.70
C ILE A 56 2.97 11.53 10.84
N GLY A 57 1.78 11.50 10.23
CA GLY A 57 0.80 12.58 10.35
C GLY A 57 0.27 12.80 11.77
N LEU A 58 0.41 11.80 12.65
CA LEU A 58 0.16 11.87 14.08
C LEU A 58 1.43 12.15 14.91
N GLU A 59 2.52 12.55 14.26
CA GLU A 59 3.81 12.89 14.88
C GLU A 59 4.46 11.73 15.66
N MET A 60 4.12 10.49 15.32
CA MET A 60 4.72 9.29 15.90
C MET A 60 5.98 8.90 15.13
N PHE A 61 7.14 8.96 15.80
CA PHE A 61 8.45 8.70 15.17
C PHE A 61 8.56 7.32 14.50
N TRP A 62 7.89 6.30 15.06
CA TRP A 62 7.84 4.95 14.50
C TRP A 62 7.23 4.89 13.08
N GLY A 63 6.45 5.91 12.70
CA GLY A 63 5.83 5.97 11.39
C GLY A 63 6.84 5.90 10.24
N ILE A 64 8.04 6.48 10.40
CA ILE A 64 9.09 6.41 9.38
C ILE A 64 9.54 4.96 9.13
N ALA A 65 9.75 4.19 10.20
CA ALA A 65 10.14 2.79 10.07
C ALA A 65 9.05 1.97 9.37
N VAL A 66 7.77 2.23 9.69
CA VAL A 66 6.62 1.55 9.07
C VAL A 66 6.48 1.90 7.59
N VAL A 67 6.65 3.17 7.21
CA VAL A 67 6.67 3.59 5.79
C VAL A 67 7.75 2.83 5.03
N LEU A 68 8.97 2.80 5.56
CA LEU A 68 10.11 2.14 4.90
C LEU A 68 9.87 0.64 4.72
N LEU A 69 9.31 -0.03 5.73
CA LEU A 69 8.94 -1.45 5.64
C LEU A 69 7.92 -1.71 4.52
N GLY A 70 6.85 -0.91 4.48
CA GLY A 70 5.84 -1.00 3.43
C GLY A 70 6.41 -0.73 2.03
N PHE A 71 7.20 0.32 1.89
CA PHE A 71 7.86 0.69 0.63
C PHE A 71 8.80 -0.40 0.12
N VAL A 72 9.68 -0.93 0.98
CA VAL A 72 10.62 -2.00 0.60
C VAL A 72 9.85 -3.26 0.19
N ALA A 73 8.83 -3.67 0.96
CA ALA A 73 7.99 -4.80 0.59
C ALA A 73 7.32 -4.60 -0.77
N LEU A 74 6.79 -3.40 -1.03
CA LEU A 74 6.15 -3.05 -2.29
C LEU A 74 7.12 -3.10 -3.47
N VAL A 75 8.34 -2.57 -3.31
CA VAL A 75 9.40 -2.65 -4.32
C VAL A 75 9.79 -4.10 -4.62
N LEU A 76 9.98 -4.92 -3.59
CA LEU A 76 10.32 -6.34 -3.75
C LEU A 76 9.22 -7.12 -4.49
N LEU A 77 7.95 -6.88 -4.13
CA LEU A 77 6.80 -7.52 -4.79
C LEU A 77 6.65 -7.08 -6.25
N ARG A 78 6.89 -5.81 -6.55
CA ARG A 78 6.87 -5.30 -7.94
C ARG A 78 7.99 -5.88 -8.78
N LYS A 79 9.21 -5.97 -8.23
CA LYS A 79 10.33 -6.64 -8.90
C LYS A 79 9.98 -8.09 -9.20
N ARG A 80 9.49 -8.84 -8.21
CA ARG A 80 9.08 -10.24 -8.41
C ARG A 80 8.02 -10.38 -9.51
N ALA A 81 6.99 -9.55 -9.51
CA ALA A 81 5.95 -9.57 -10.54
C ALA A 81 6.53 -9.29 -11.95
N ALA A 82 7.48 -8.38 -12.08
CA ALA A 82 8.12 -8.09 -13.36
C ALA A 82 8.93 -9.28 -13.94
N TYR A 83 9.41 -10.21 -13.09
CA TYR A 83 10.10 -11.42 -13.53
C TYR A 83 9.14 -12.59 -13.86
N HIS A 84 7.84 -12.47 -13.58
CA HIS A 84 6.84 -13.49 -13.88
C HIS A 84 6.12 -13.27 -15.23
N TYR A 85 6.47 -12.21 -15.97
CA TYR A 85 6.05 -11.93 -17.35
C TYR A 85 7.23 -12.07 -18.31
#